data_AF-A0A8C5NT39-F1
#
_entry.id   AF-A0A8C5NT39-F1
#
_cell.length_a   1.000
_cell.length_b   1.000
_cell.length_c   1.000
_cell.angle_alpha   90.00
_cell.angle_beta   90.00
_cell.angle_gamma   90.00
#
_symmetry.space_group_name_H-M   'P 1'
#
loop_
_entity.id
_entity.type
_entity.pdbx_description
1 polymer ?
#
loop_
_entity_poly.entity_id
_entity_poly.type
_entity_poly.pdbx_seq_one_letter_code
_entity_poly.pdbx_strand_id
1 'polypeptide(L)'
;MGNRGMEELIPLVNKLQDAFSSIGQSCHLDLPQIAVVGGQSAGKSSVLENFVGRDFLPRGSGIVTRRPLILQLIFSKTEYAEFLHCKSKKFTDFDEVRQEIEAETDRVTGTNKGISPVPINLRVYSPHVLNLTLIDLPGITKVPVGDQPQDIEFQIRDMILQFISRESSLILAVTPANMDLANSDALKMAKEVDPQGLRTIGVITKLDLMDEGTDARDVLENKLLPLRRGYIGVVNRSQKDIDGKKDIRAALAAERKFFLSHPAYRHMAERMGTPHLQRVLNQQLTNHIRESLPSLRSKLQSQLLSLEKEVEEYKNFRPDDPARKTKALLQMVQQFGVDFEKRIEGSGDQVDTLELSGGARINRIFHERFPFELVKMEFDEKDLRREISYAIKNIHGVRTGLFTPDLAFEAIVKKQVVKLKEPCLKCVDLVIQELINTVRQCTSKVLKPREKPREGALEFHPSDQLLTFLFLTSKSHFFPLFPSAQQRNTQINKKRAIPNQVQPETPGIPLPPPHPPHPPAPSQQGGISPIHEH
;
A
#
# COMPACT_ATOMS: atom_id res chain seq x y z
N MET A 1 43.19 0.84 17.48
CA MET A 1 42.04 0.46 18.34
C MET A 1 40.89 1.41 18.04
N GLY A 2 39.68 0.87 17.81
CA GLY A 2 38.48 1.62 17.43
C GLY A 2 37.97 1.20 16.05
N ASN A 3 37.02 0.26 16.02
CA ASN A 3 36.10 -0.10 14.91
C ASN A 3 35.46 -1.51 15.05
N ARG A 4 35.64 -2.23 16.16
CA ARG A 4 34.96 -3.53 16.38
C ARG A 4 33.43 -3.47 16.16
N GLY A 5 32.77 -2.41 16.64
CA GLY A 5 31.33 -2.22 16.42
C GLY A 5 30.94 -1.91 14.96
N MET A 6 31.88 -1.43 14.13
CA MET A 6 31.67 -1.22 12.69
C MET A 6 31.78 -2.51 11.89
N GLU A 7 32.71 -3.40 12.26
CA GLU A 7 32.93 -4.69 11.60
C GLU A 7 31.72 -5.63 11.74
N GLU A 8 30.92 -5.45 12.81
CA GLU A 8 29.72 -6.21 13.11
C GLU A 8 28.45 -5.72 12.39
N LEU A 9 28.46 -4.51 11.80
CA LEU A 9 27.27 -3.94 11.15
C LEU A 9 26.84 -4.71 9.90
N ILE A 10 27.80 -5.17 9.10
CA ILE A 10 27.53 -5.91 7.86
C ILE A 10 26.96 -7.31 8.18
N PRO A 11 27.57 -8.10 9.09
CA PRO A 11 26.96 -9.34 9.58
C PRO A 11 25.54 -9.17 10.13
N LEU A 12 25.25 -8.07 10.84
CA LEU A 12 23.92 -7.78 11.37
C LEU A 12 22.90 -7.58 10.23
N VAL A 13 23.24 -6.76 9.23
CA VAL A 13 22.37 -6.53 8.05
C VAL A 13 22.14 -7.82 7.28
N ASN A 14 23.16 -8.66 7.13
CA ASN A 14 23.04 -9.96 6.47
C ASN A 14 22.07 -10.90 7.22
N LYS A 15 22.17 -10.97 8.55
CA LYS A 15 21.21 -11.75 9.37
C LYS A 15 19.78 -11.24 9.22
N LEU A 16 19.59 -9.92 9.11
CA LEU A 16 18.26 -9.35 8.83
C LEU A 16 17.78 -9.77 7.44
N GLN A 17 18.59 -9.65 6.40
CA GLN A 17 18.24 -10.10 5.03
C GLN A 17 17.79 -11.57 5.03
N ASP A 18 18.49 -12.44 5.76
CA ASP A 18 18.18 -13.86 5.85
C ASP A 18 16.86 -14.13 6.55
N ALA A 19 16.64 -13.45 7.69
CA ALA A 19 15.41 -13.58 8.45
C ALA A 19 14.20 -13.24 7.57
N PHE A 20 14.25 -12.11 6.85
CA PHE A 20 13.16 -11.73 5.95
C PHE A 20 13.02 -12.64 4.74
N SER A 21 14.13 -13.07 4.12
CA SER A 21 14.09 -13.99 2.98
C SER A 21 13.48 -15.35 3.35
N SER A 22 13.68 -15.81 4.59
CA SER A 22 13.15 -17.10 5.07
C SER A 22 11.64 -17.10 5.33
N ILE A 23 11.04 -15.94 5.57
CA ILE A 23 9.61 -15.81 5.90
C ILE A 23 8.74 -15.81 4.63
N GLY A 24 9.33 -15.81 3.43
CA GLY A 24 8.62 -15.78 2.14
C GLY A 24 7.85 -14.47 1.90
N GLN A 25 7.83 -13.57 2.87
CA GLN A 25 7.35 -12.21 2.72
C GLN A 25 8.43 -11.39 2.03
N SER A 26 8.07 -10.77 0.92
CA SER A 26 8.73 -9.58 0.41
C SER A 26 8.45 -8.42 1.38
N CYS A 27 8.92 -8.52 2.62
CA CYS A 27 9.07 -7.34 3.45
C CYS A 27 10.03 -6.44 2.67
N HIS A 28 9.49 -5.38 2.06
CA HIS A 28 10.21 -4.30 1.40
C HIS A 28 11.00 -3.53 2.45
N LEU A 29 11.99 -4.20 3.04
CA LEU A 29 12.94 -3.62 3.95
C LEU A 29 14.09 -3.16 3.11
N ASP A 30 14.26 -1.85 3.13
CA ASP A 30 15.26 -1.11 2.41
C ASP A 30 16.59 -1.28 3.14
N LEU A 31 17.12 -2.51 3.13
CA LEU A 31 18.39 -2.84 3.75
C LEU A 31 19.53 -2.23 2.93
N PRO A 32 20.50 -1.57 3.58
CA PRO A 32 21.62 -0.96 2.89
C PRO A 32 22.43 -1.99 2.10
N GLN A 33 22.58 -1.75 0.79
CA GLN A 33 23.18 -2.69 -0.15
C GLN A 33 23.90 -1.95 -1.28
N ILE A 34 24.81 -2.62 -1.97
CA ILE A 34 25.49 -2.07 -3.15
C ILE A 34 24.94 -2.76 -4.40
N ALA A 35 24.20 -2.02 -5.22
CA ALA A 35 23.71 -2.50 -6.52
C ALA A 35 24.72 -2.18 -7.62
N VAL A 36 25.21 -3.21 -8.33
CA VAL A 36 26.15 -3.07 -9.44
C VAL A 36 25.38 -2.89 -10.73
N VAL A 37 25.58 -1.73 -11.37
CA VAL A 37 24.86 -1.34 -12.58
C VAL A 37 25.87 -1.04 -13.69
N GLY A 38 25.57 -1.49 -14.90
CA GLY A 38 26.47 -1.34 -16.03
C GLY A 38 25.92 -1.99 -17.29
N GLY A 39 26.30 -1.46 -18.45
CA GLY A 39 25.99 -2.08 -19.73
C GLY A 39 26.52 -3.52 -19.81
N GLN A 40 26.04 -4.26 -20.81
CA GLN A 40 26.62 -5.56 -21.15
C GLN A 40 28.13 -5.41 -21.42
N SER A 41 28.94 -6.34 -20.91
CA SER A 41 30.39 -6.33 -21.10
C SER A 41 31.14 -5.13 -20.51
N ALA A 42 30.51 -4.32 -19.65
CA ALA A 42 31.17 -3.23 -18.91
C ALA A 42 32.21 -3.73 -17.87
N GLY A 43 32.26 -5.03 -17.60
CA GLY A 43 33.20 -5.63 -16.65
C GLY A 43 32.66 -5.78 -15.22
N LYS A 44 31.33 -5.73 -15.01
CA LYS A 44 30.68 -5.93 -13.70
C LYS A 44 31.14 -7.22 -13.00
N SER A 45 30.97 -8.35 -13.68
CA SER A 45 31.35 -9.67 -13.15
C SER A 45 32.85 -9.76 -12.85
N SER A 46 33.71 -9.18 -13.70
CA SER A 46 35.16 -9.14 -13.46
C SER A 46 35.51 -8.33 -12.21
N VAL A 47 34.83 -7.22 -11.94
CA VAL A 47 35.02 -6.43 -10.70
C VAL A 47 34.65 -7.26 -9.47
N LEU A 48 33.53 -7.99 -9.54
CA LEU A 48 33.06 -8.86 -8.45
C LEU A 48 34.02 -10.03 -8.19
N GLU A 49 34.51 -10.69 -9.24
CA GLU A 49 35.47 -11.79 -9.16
C GLU A 49 36.81 -11.35 -8.61
N ASN A 50 37.27 -10.15 -8.97
CA ASN A 50 38.50 -9.57 -8.39
C ASN A 50 38.36 -9.31 -6.89
N PHE A 51 37.17 -9.00 -6.37
CA PHE A 51 36.95 -8.87 -4.92
C PHE A 51 37.04 -10.21 -4.20
N VAL A 52 36.55 -11.28 -4.82
CA VAL A 52 36.56 -12.64 -4.23
C VAL A 52 37.93 -13.29 -4.38
N GLY A 53 38.66 -12.99 -5.46
CA GLY A 53 39.90 -13.69 -5.76
C GLY A 53 39.67 -15.06 -6.42
N ARG A 54 38.48 -15.31 -6.98
CA ARG A 54 38.11 -16.56 -7.68
C ARG A 54 37.21 -16.25 -8.88
N ASP A 55 37.29 -17.08 -9.91
CA ASP A 55 36.35 -17.09 -11.03
C ASP A 55 35.14 -17.96 -10.64
N PHE A 56 33.96 -17.38 -10.52
CA PHE A 56 32.76 -18.11 -10.09
C PHE A 56 31.48 -17.59 -10.74
N LEU A 57 31.55 -16.45 -11.45
CA LEU A 57 30.41 -15.95 -12.19
C LEU A 57 30.39 -16.62 -13.57
N PRO A 58 29.19 -16.86 -14.13
CA PRO A 58 29.06 -17.34 -15.49
C PRO A 58 29.79 -16.41 -16.47
N ARG A 59 30.28 -16.94 -17.58
CA ARG A 59 30.89 -16.16 -18.67
C ARG A 59 30.36 -16.66 -20.01
N GLY A 60 30.05 -15.75 -20.92
CA GLY A 60 29.57 -16.12 -22.25
C GLY A 60 29.17 -14.92 -23.11
N SER A 61 28.83 -15.21 -24.37
CA SER A 61 28.25 -14.22 -25.29
C SER A 61 26.76 -14.00 -24.98
N GLY A 62 26.31 -12.75 -24.96
CA GLY A 62 24.92 -12.39 -24.62
C GLY A 62 24.75 -11.93 -23.18
N ILE A 63 23.51 -11.95 -22.67
CA ILE A 63 23.21 -11.62 -21.27
C ILE A 63 23.66 -12.80 -20.41
N VAL A 64 24.78 -12.60 -19.70
CA VAL A 64 25.38 -13.60 -18.82
C VAL A 64 24.61 -13.69 -17.50
N THR A 65 24.44 -12.56 -16.82
CA THR A 65 23.63 -12.45 -15.59
C THR A 65 22.16 -12.27 -15.98
N ARG A 66 21.33 -13.32 -15.92
CA ARG A 66 19.89 -13.30 -16.26
C ARG A 66 18.96 -13.15 -15.05
N ARG A 67 19.49 -13.33 -13.84
CA ARG A 67 18.82 -13.14 -12.56
C ARG A 67 19.71 -12.27 -11.66
N PRO A 68 19.15 -11.39 -10.81
CA PRO A 68 19.94 -10.69 -9.81
C PRO A 68 20.70 -11.68 -8.92
N LEU A 69 21.99 -11.45 -8.68
CA LEU A 69 22.78 -12.25 -7.74
C LEU A 69 23.12 -11.41 -6.52
N ILE A 70 22.54 -11.76 -5.38
CA ILE A 70 22.89 -11.17 -4.08
C ILE A 70 24.10 -11.94 -3.54
N LEU A 71 25.26 -11.32 -3.66
CA LEU A 71 26.55 -11.84 -3.25
C LEU A 71 26.94 -11.27 -1.88
N GLN A 72 26.94 -12.13 -0.87
CA GLN A 72 27.39 -11.81 0.49
C GLN A 72 28.81 -12.34 0.69
N LEU A 73 29.79 -11.43 0.69
CA LEU A 73 31.17 -11.72 1.03
C LEU A 73 31.33 -11.66 2.55
N ILE A 74 31.89 -12.72 3.14
CA ILE A 74 32.05 -12.86 4.57
C ILE A 74 33.51 -13.24 4.86
N PHE A 75 34.18 -12.43 5.67
CA PHE A 75 35.53 -12.76 6.12
C PHE A 75 35.49 -14.03 6.98
N SER A 76 36.28 -15.03 6.60
CA SER A 76 36.38 -16.31 7.29
C SER A 76 37.78 -16.88 7.14
N LYS A 77 38.27 -17.63 8.13
CA LYS A 77 39.55 -18.36 8.00
C LYS A 77 39.48 -19.50 6.98
N THR A 78 38.28 -20.00 6.70
CA THR A 78 38.02 -21.11 5.78
C THR A 78 37.33 -20.58 4.53
N GLU A 79 37.79 -21.03 3.36
CA GLU A 79 37.25 -20.64 2.07
C GLU A 79 36.21 -21.65 1.58
N TYR A 80 34.97 -21.20 1.40
CA TYR A 80 33.86 -21.98 0.85
C TYR A 80 32.70 -21.07 0.45
N ALA A 81 31.75 -21.60 -0.31
CA ALA A 81 30.51 -20.91 -0.66
C ALA A 81 29.26 -21.72 -0.28
N GLU A 82 28.15 -21.02 -0.08
CA GLU A 82 26.85 -21.60 0.27
C GLU A 82 25.73 -20.83 -0.43
N PHE A 83 24.78 -21.56 -1.02
CA PHE A 83 23.58 -20.98 -1.61
C PHE A 83 22.40 -21.09 -0.65
N LEU A 84 21.51 -20.07 -0.67
CA LEU A 84 20.30 -20.10 0.17
C LEU A 84 19.35 -21.26 -0.21
N HIS A 85 19.30 -21.66 -1.48
CA HIS A 85 18.50 -22.79 -1.96
C HIS A 85 19.16 -24.16 -1.72
N CYS A 86 20.44 -24.20 -1.32
CA CYS A 86 21.22 -25.41 -1.04
C CYS A 86 21.97 -25.34 0.30
N LYS A 87 21.29 -24.95 1.39
CA LYS A 87 21.90 -24.71 2.73
C LYS A 87 22.71 -25.88 3.31
N SER A 88 22.48 -27.11 2.85
CA SER A 88 23.16 -28.31 3.34
C SER A 88 24.47 -28.61 2.60
N LYS A 89 24.78 -27.93 1.48
CA LYS A 89 25.98 -28.17 0.67
C LYS A 89 26.95 -26.98 0.77
N LYS A 90 28.17 -27.26 1.24
CA LYS A 90 29.28 -26.32 1.17
C LYS A 90 30.08 -26.56 -0.10
N PHE A 91 30.19 -25.53 -0.93
CA PHE A 91 30.95 -25.58 -2.17
C PHE A 91 32.38 -25.14 -1.87
N THR A 92 33.36 -25.99 -2.21
CA THR A 92 34.79 -25.67 -2.08
C THR A 92 35.45 -25.41 -3.42
N ASP A 93 34.88 -25.99 -4.48
CA ASP A 93 35.23 -25.69 -5.87
C ASP A 93 34.33 -24.55 -6.40
N PHE A 94 34.94 -23.46 -6.86
CA PHE A 94 34.23 -22.31 -7.41
C PHE A 94 33.78 -22.53 -8.86
N ASP A 95 34.30 -23.55 -9.55
CA ASP A 95 33.74 -23.98 -10.82
C ASP A 95 32.38 -24.67 -10.61
N GLU A 96 32.20 -25.42 -9.51
CA GLU A 96 30.86 -25.92 -9.12
C GLU A 96 29.91 -24.78 -8.75
N VAL A 97 30.39 -23.73 -8.08
CA VAL A 97 29.59 -22.53 -7.77
C VAL A 97 29.09 -21.89 -9.07
N ARG A 98 29.95 -21.76 -10.08
CA ARG A 98 29.58 -21.22 -11.39
C ARG A 98 28.48 -22.06 -12.05
N GLN A 99 28.69 -23.38 -12.11
CA GLN A 99 27.72 -24.31 -12.70
C GLN A 99 26.38 -24.28 -11.97
N GLU A 100 26.40 -24.17 -10.64
CA GLU A 100 25.18 -24.05 -9.84
C GLU A 100 24.43 -22.74 -10.12
N ILE A 101 25.13 -21.61 -10.30
CA ILE A 101 24.47 -20.35 -10.70
C ILE A 101 23.79 -20.51 -12.07
N GLU A 102 24.45 -21.16 -13.03
CA GLU A 102 23.90 -21.39 -14.37
C GLU A 102 22.68 -22.31 -14.30
N ALA A 103 22.80 -23.44 -13.60
CA ALA A 103 21.72 -24.42 -13.42
C ALA A 103 20.51 -23.81 -12.70
N GLU A 104 20.74 -23.07 -11.61
CA GLU A 104 19.67 -22.40 -10.87
C GLU A 104 19.01 -21.28 -11.68
N THR A 105 19.78 -20.62 -12.54
CA THR A 105 19.24 -19.64 -13.48
C THR A 105 18.32 -20.31 -14.49
N ASP A 106 18.80 -21.35 -15.17
CA ASP A 106 18.04 -22.08 -16.20
C ASP A 106 16.80 -22.77 -15.62
N ARG A 107 16.85 -23.22 -14.36
CA ARG A 107 15.70 -23.80 -13.67
C ARG A 107 14.50 -22.85 -13.60
N VAL A 108 14.74 -21.55 -13.47
CA VAL A 108 13.69 -20.53 -13.31
C VAL A 108 13.37 -19.82 -14.62
N THR A 109 14.37 -19.50 -15.44
CA THR A 109 14.18 -18.73 -16.68
C THR A 109 14.03 -19.60 -17.93
N GLY A 110 14.29 -20.90 -17.82
CA GLY A 110 14.43 -21.80 -18.96
C GLY A 110 15.67 -21.50 -19.80
N THR A 111 15.86 -22.29 -20.86
CA THR A 111 17.02 -22.18 -21.76
C THR A 111 16.90 -21.05 -22.80
N ASN A 112 15.72 -20.42 -22.94
CA ASN A 112 15.42 -19.43 -23.98
C ASN A 112 15.91 -18.01 -23.66
N LYS A 113 17.01 -17.86 -22.91
CA LYS A 113 17.64 -16.57 -22.58
C LYS A 113 16.71 -15.54 -21.89
N GLY A 114 15.63 -16.00 -21.26
CA GLY A 114 14.76 -15.14 -20.45
C GLY A 114 15.44 -14.60 -19.20
N ILE A 115 14.90 -13.52 -18.63
CA ILE A 115 15.33 -12.95 -17.35
C ILE A 115 14.28 -13.18 -16.27
N SER A 116 14.68 -13.14 -15.01
CA SER A 116 13.74 -13.19 -13.87
C SER A 116 14.18 -12.25 -12.76
N PRO A 117 13.25 -11.49 -12.15
CA PRO A 117 13.58 -10.58 -11.04
C PRO A 117 13.86 -11.32 -9.73
N VAL A 118 13.63 -12.64 -9.67
CA VAL A 118 13.84 -13.44 -8.45
C VAL A 118 15.35 -13.65 -8.22
N PRO A 119 15.93 -13.12 -7.14
CA PRO A 119 17.37 -13.17 -6.93
C PRO A 119 17.88 -14.58 -6.59
N ILE A 120 19.17 -14.81 -6.85
CA ILE A 120 19.94 -15.93 -6.31
C ILE A 120 20.78 -15.39 -5.15
N ASN A 121 20.72 -16.05 -3.99
CA ASN A 121 21.47 -15.65 -2.80
C ASN A 121 22.69 -16.56 -2.62
N LEU A 122 23.88 -15.98 -2.72
CA LEU A 122 25.17 -16.67 -2.62
C LEU A 122 26.01 -16.03 -1.51
N ARG A 123 26.50 -16.87 -0.58
CA ARG A 123 27.49 -16.49 0.42
C ARG A 123 28.83 -17.03 0.06
N VAL A 124 29.86 -16.19 0.13
CA VAL A 124 31.25 -16.59 -0.05
C VAL A 124 32.02 -16.25 1.21
N TYR A 125 32.52 -17.28 1.86
CA TYR A 125 33.39 -17.20 3.02
C TYR A 125 34.84 -17.27 2.51
N SER A 126 35.69 -16.30 2.84
CA SER A 126 37.10 -16.32 2.42
C SER A 126 37.97 -15.44 3.33
N PRO A 127 39.26 -15.76 3.54
CA PRO A 127 40.18 -14.88 4.27
C PRO A 127 40.63 -13.67 3.44
N HIS A 128 40.30 -13.65 2.15
CA HIS A 128 40.72 -12.64 1.19
C HIS A 128 39.66 -11.56 0.93
N VAL A 129 38.49 -11.66 1.55
CA VAL A 129 37.37 -10.74 1.36
C VAL A 129 37.09 -9.91 2.62
N LEU A 130 36.63 -8.68 2.42
CA LEU A 130 35.98 -7.91 3.47
C LEU A 130 34.49 -8.30 3.53
N ASN A 131 33.89 -8.16 4.72
CA ASN A 131 32.44 -8.29 4.84
C ASN A 131 31.78 -7.26 3.92
N LEU A 132 31.00 -7.72 2.94
CA LEU A 132 30.43 -6.83 1.94
C LEU A 132 29.25 -7.52 1.23
N THR A 133 28.18 -6.77 0.93
CA THR A 133 27.00 -7.30 0.24
C THR A 133 26.78 -6.54 -1.06
N LEU A 134 26.86 -7.27 -2.16
CA LEU A 134 26.73 -6.76 -3.53
C LEU A 134 25.54 -7.40 -4.21
N ILE A 135 24.90 -6.67 -5.11
CA ILE A 135 23.88 -7.19 -6.01
C ILE A 135 24.39 -7.04 -7.42
N ASP A 136 24.73 -8.16 -8.06
CA ASP A 136 25.00 -8.17 -9.51
C ASP A 136 23.67 -8.14 -10.25
N LEU A 137 23.48 -7.13 -11.08
CA LEU A 137 22.27 -6.97 -11.88
C LEU A 137 22.56 -7.29 -13.35
N PRO A 138 21.56 -7.77 -14.11
CA PRO A 138 21.70 -7.98 -15.55
C PRO A 138 22.28 -6.75 -16.26
N GLY A 139 23.16 -6.99 -17.23
CA GLY A 139 23.71 -5.91 -18.05
C GLY A 139 22.68 -5.42 -19.05
N ILE A 140 22.58 -4.09 -19.21
CA ILE A 140 21.70 -3.51 -20.22
C ILE A 140 22.16 -3.92 -21.62
N THR A 141 21.21 -4.41 -22.41
CA THR A 141 21.33 -4.58 -23.86
C THR A 141 20.32 -3.67 -24.55
N LYS A 142 20.72 -3.01 -25.64
CA LYS A 142 19.86 -2.13 -26.46
C LYS A 142 19.16 -2.88 -27.59
N VAL A 143 19.68 -4.05 -27.95
CA VAL A 143 19.15 -4.85 -29.05
C VAL A 143 18.92 -6.27 -28.55
N PRO A 144 17.71 -6.83 -28.73
CA PRO A 144 17.45 -8.22 -28.37
C PRO A 144 18.29 -9.15 -29.25
N VAL A 145 18.88 -10.18 -28.65
CA VAL A 145 19.71 -11.17 -29.36
C VAL A 145 19.18 -12.59 -29.15
N GLY A 146 19.03 -13.36 -30.23
CA GLY A 146 18.46 -14.72 -30.20
C GLY A 146 16.98 -14.70 -29.83
N ASP A 147 16.55 -15.57 -28.93
CA ASP A 147 15.14 -15.73 -28.52
C ASP A 147 14.68 -14.73 -27.45
N GLN A 148 15.43 -13.64 -27.25
CA GLN A 148 15.07 -12.61 -26.28
C GLN A 148 13.83 -11.84 -26.75
N PRO A 149 12.94 -11.45 -25.84
CA PRO A 149 11.75 -10.68 -26.19
C PRO A 149 12.15 -9.27 -26.64
N GLN A 150 11.33 -8.65 -27.50
CA GLN A 150 11.65 -7.32 -28.08
C GLN A 150 11.76 -6.21 -27.03
N ASP A 151 11.09 -6.38 -25.89
CA ASP A 151 11.07 -5.46 -24.76
C ASP A 151 12.13 -5.80 -23.68
N ILE A 152 13.11 -6.66 -23.98
CA ILE A 152 14.14 -7.09 -23.00
C ILE A 152 14.89 -5.92 -22.36
N GLU A 153 15.15 -4.84 -23.10
CA GLU A 153 15.77 -3.62 -22.58
C GLU A 153 14.92 -3.02 -21.44
N PHE A 154 13.61 -2.88 -21.67
CA PHE A 154 12.68 -2.34 -20.68
C PHE A 154 12.57 -3.26 -19.46
N GLN A 155 12.50 -4.58 -19.66
CA GLN A 155 12.44 -5.53 -18.55
C GLN A 155 13.70 -5.48 -17.67
N ILE A 156 14.90 -5.40 -18.27
CA ILE A 156 16.15 -5.27 -17.53
C ILE A 156 16.20 -3.92 -16.80
N ARG A 157 15.81 -2.84 -17.47
CA ARG A 157 15.79 -1.51 -16.89
C ARG A 157 14.85 -1.43 -15.69
N ASP A 158 13.63 -1.94 -15.82
CA ASP A 158 12.65 -1.99 -14.73
C ASP A 158 13.17 -2.85 -13.56
N MET A 159 13.80 -3.99 -13.86
CA MET A 159 14.45 -4.81 -12.84
C MET A 159 15.55 -4.04 -12.11
N ILE A 160 16.43 -3.34 -12.82
CA ILE A 160 17.48 -2.53 -12.20
C ILE A 160 16.86 -1.43 -11.31
N LEU A 161 15.86 -0.72 -11.82
CA LEU A 161 15.17 0.36 -11.10
C LEU A 161 14.51 -0.13 -9.80
N GLN A 162 14.05 -1.38 -9.72
CA GLN A 162 13.53 -1.96 -8.46
C GLN A 162 14.58 -2.03 -7.33
N PHE A 163 15.87 -2.13 -7.69
CA PHE A 163 16.97 -2.14 -6.72
C PHE A 163 17.53 -0.74 -6.48
N ILE A 164 17.78 0.04 -7.54
CA ILE A 164 18.46 1.34 -7.40
C ILE A 164 17.54 2.50 -7.01
N SER A 165 16.23 2.38 -7.17
CA SER A 165 15.28 3.42 -6.71
C SER A 165 15.19 3.51 -5.18
N ARG A 166 15.69 2.49 -4.46
CA ARG A 166 15.71 2.49 -3.00
C ARG A 166 16.77 3.46 -2.50
N GLU A 167 16.38 4.40 -1.63
CA GLU A 167 17.29 5.41 -1.08
C GLU A 167 18.45 4.80 -0.27
N SER A 168 18.23 3.63 0.34
CA SER A 168 19.26 2.89 1.08
C SER A 168 20.19 2.05 0.18
N SER A 169 19.99 2.06 -1.14
CA SER A 169 20.90 1.36 -2.05
C SER A 169 22.02 2.31 -2.51
N LEU A 170 23.26 1.92 -2.26
CA LEU A 170 24.42 2.48 -2.96
C LEU A 170 24.42 1.96 -4.41
N ILE A 171 24.75 2.83 -5.36
CA ILE A 171 24.81 2.50 -6.78
C ILE A 171 26.28 2.44 -7.18
N LEU A 172 26.73 1.27 -7.65
CA LEU A 172 28.04 1.09 -8.24
C LEU A 172 27.90 1.16 -9.77
N ALA A 173 28.16 2.34 -10.34
CA ALA A 173 28.00 2.61 -11.76
C ALA A 173 29.28 2.23 -12.53
N VAL A 174 29.29 1.04 -13.11
CA VAL A 174 30.42 0.46 -13.86
C VAL A 174 30.35 0.88 -15.32
N THR A 175 31.35 1.65 -15.77
CA THR A 175 31.47 2.16 -17.14
C THR A 175 32.84 1.80 -17.70
N PRO A 176 32.95 1.25 -18.92
CA PRO A 176 34.25 1.02 -19.54
C PRO A 176 34.87 2.34 -20.04
N ALA A 177 36.19 2.46 -20.02
CA ALA A 177 36.91 3.68 -20.38
C ALA A 177 36.99 3.93 -21.88
N ASN A 178 36.83 2.88 -22.68
CA ASN A 178 36.88 2.94 -24.15
C ASN A 178 35.57 3.42 -24.78
N MET A 179 34.62 3.90 -23.99
CA MET A 179 33.42 4.57 -24.46
C MET A 179 33.31 5.96 -23.83
N ASP A 180 32.66 6.89 -24.53
CA ASP A 180 32.37 8.20 -23.95
C ASP A 180 31.44 8.06 -22.73
N LEU A 181 31.80 8.74 -21.64
CA LEU A 181 31.08 8.73 -20.37
C LEU A 181 29.64 9.22 -20.54
N ALA A 182 29.40 10.15 -21.47
CA ALA A 182 28.07 10.69 -21.76
C ALA A 182 27.09 9.62 -22.27
N ASN A 183 27.61 8.53 -22.84
CA ASN A 183 26.83 7.40 -23.36
C ASN A 183 26.71 6.25 -22.34
N SER A 184 27.15 6.44 -21.10
CA SER A 184 27.05 5.42 -20.05
C SER A 184 25.60 5.22 -19.60
N ASP A 185 25.04 4.06 -19.95
CA ASP A 185 23.70 3.67 -19.49
C ASP A 185 23.64 3.55 -17.95
N ALA A 186 24.77 3.20 -17.32
CA ALA A 186 24.87 3.08 -15.87
C ALA A 186 24.69 4.44 -15.18
N LEU A 187 25.40 5.46 -15.66
CA LEU A 187 25.33 6.82 -15.11
C LEU A 187 24.02 7.50 -15.45
N LYS A 188 23.45 7.24 -16.64
CA LYS A 188 22.13 7.73 -17.03
C LYS A 188 21.06 7.25 -16.04
N MET A 189 20.98 5.96 -15.76
CA MET A 189 20.02 5.44 -14.78
C MET A 189 20.32 5.90 -13.36
N ALA A 190 21.60 5.97 -12.96
CA ALA A 190 21.96 6.48 -11.65
C ALA A 190 21.47 7.93 -11.47
N LYS A 191 21.60 8.79 -12.48
CA LYS A 191 21.11 10.17 -12.48
C LYS A 191 19.58 10.29 -12.38
N GLU A 192 18.84 9.32 -12.88
CA GLU A 192 17.37 9.32 -12.79
C GLU A 192 16.88 9.13 -11.35
N VAL A 193 17.59 8.31 -10.55
CA VAL A 193 17.22 7.97 -9.17
C VAL A 193 18.09 8.64 -8.09
N ASP A 194 19.22 9.22 -8.49
CA ASP A 194 20.17 9.97 -7.66
C ASP A 194 20.73 11.18 -8.45
N PRO A 195 19.91 12.21 -8.75
CA PRO A 195 20.33 13.34 -9.58
C PRO A 195 21.53 14.12 -9.04
N GLN A 196 21.67 14.14 -7.71
CA GLN A 196 22.76 14.82 -6.99
C GLN A 196 24.01 13.93 -6.83
N GLY A 197 23.96 12.66 -7.22
CA GLY A 197 25.09 11.73 -7.12
C GLY A 197 25.55 11.47 -5.68
N LEU A 198 24.61 11.47 -4.71
CA LEU A 198 24.89 11.32 -3.28
C LEU A 198 25.25 9.89 -2.87
N ARG A 199 24.70 8.90 -3.57
CA ARG A 199 24.83 7.46 -3.27
C ARG A 199 25.39 6.66 -4.44
N THR A 200 25.84 7.36 -5.49
CA THR A 200 26.47 6.77 -6.66
C THR A 200 27.99 6.81 -6.57
N ILE A 201 28.64 5.68 -6.85
CA ILE A 201 30.09 5.51 -6.94
C ILE A 201 30.41 5.11 -8.38
N GLY A 202 31.25 5.90 -9.05
CA GLY A 202 31.68 5.60 -10.42
C GLY A 202 32.84 4.61 -10.44
N VAL A 203 32.75 3.57 -11.27
CA VAL A 203 33.85 2.64 -11.52
C VAL A 203 34.19 2.66 -13.00
N ILE A 204 35.43 2.98 -13.33
CA ILE A 204 35.92 3.03 -14.70
C ILE A 204 36.77 1.79 -14.97
N THR A 205 36.29 0.91 -15.84
CA THR A 205 37.00 -0.34 -16.22
C THR A 205 37.71 -0.18 -17.56
N LYS A 206 38.51 -1.16 -17.99
CA LYS A 206 39.13 -1.20 -19.33
C LYS A 206 40.00 0.03 -19.68
N LEU A 207 40.64 0.64 -18.69
CA LEU A 207 41.56 1.77 -18.88
C LEU A 207 42.79 1.40 -19.73
N ASP A 208 43.12 0.13 -19.79
CA ASP A 208 44.18 -0.47 -20.59
C ASP A 208 43.81 -0.65 -22.08
N LEU A 209 42.53 -0.52 -22.43
CA LEU A 209 42.01 -0.68 -23.79
C LEU A 209 41.59 0.66 -24.42
N MET A 210 42.07 1.78 -23.88
CA MET A 210 41.85 3.10 -24.47
C MET A 210 42.78 3.29 -25.67
N ASP A 211 42.35 4.09 -26.64
CA ASP A 211 43.15 4.41 -27.83
C ASP A 211 44.43 5.16 -27.43
N GLU A 212 45.54 4.83 -28.08
CA GLU A 212 46.82 5.50 -27.82
C GLU A 212 46.69 7.02 -27.99
N GLY A 213 47.16 7.77 -27.00
CA GLY A 213 47.03 9.23 -26.97
C GLY A 213 45.76 9.74 -26.29
N THR A 214 44.85 8.87 -25.86
CA THR A 214 43.68 9.22 -25.03
C THR A 214 43.84 8.73 -23.60
N ASP A 215 43.17 9.40 -22.65
CA ASP A 215 43.09 8.97 -21.26
C ASP A 215 41.76 9.39 -20.62
N ALA A 216 41.42 8.76 -19.49
CA ALA A 216 40.22 9.05 -18.70
C ALA A 216 40.53 9.92 -17.48
N ARG A 217 41.61 10.72 -17.52
CA ARG A 217 42.07 11.48 -16.36
C ARG A 217 41.02 12.45 -15.85
N ASP A 218 40.37 13.21 -16.72
CA ASP A 218 39.34 14.18 -16.32
C ASP A 218 38.11 13.53 -15.69
N VAL A 219 37.81 12.28 -16.08
CA VAL A 219 36.77 11.47 -15.43
C VAL A 219 37.22 11.05 -14.02
N LEU A 220 38.42 10.49 -13.91
CA LEU A 220 38.97 10.02 -12.63
C LEU A 220 39.28 11.15 -11.64
N GLU A 221 39.58 12.36 -12.13
CA GLU A 221 39.72 13.58 -11.32
C GLU A 221 38.37 14.22 -10.99
N ASN A 222 37.26 13.58 -11.36
CA ASN A 222 35.89 13.99 -11.05
C ASN A 222 35.51 15.36 -11.66
N LYS A 223 36.08 15.72 -12.81
CA LYS A 223 35.86 17.02 -13.47
C LYS A 223 34.73 16.99 -14.49
N LEU A 224 34.62 15.91 -15.26
CA LEU A 224 33.68 15.82 -16.38
C LEU A 224 32.22 15.68 -15.92
N LEU A 225 31.93 14.66 -15.11
CA LEU A 225 30.61 14.42 -14.52
C LEU A 225 30.76 14.19 -13.01
N PRO A 226 30.72 15.25 -12.17
CA PRO A 226 31.03 15.12 -10.76
C PRO A 226 30.06 14.20 -10.01
N LEU A 227 30.61 13.22 -9.27
CA LEU A 227 29.89 12.41 -8.29
C LEU A 227 30.40 12.74 -6.88
N ARG A 228 29.52 12.75 -5.88
CA ARG A 228 29.92 13.05 -4.49
C ARG A 228 30.90 12.03 -3.93
N ARG A 229 30.82 10.78 -4.40
CA ARG A 229 31.71 9.68 -3.99
C ARG A 229 32.85 9.42 -4.98
N GLY A 230 32.96 10.23 -6.03
CA GLY A 230 34.03 10.19 -7.03
C GLY A 230 34.03 8.95 -7.92
N TYR A 231 35.14 8.79 -8.64
CA TYR A 231 35.40 7.69 -9.57
C TYR A 231 36.63 6.89 -9.13
N ILE A 232 36.58 5.59 -9.38
CA ILE A 232 37.70 4.67 -9.15
C ILE A 232 37.96 3.87 -10.42
N GLY A 233 39.18 3.97 -10.93
CA GLY A 233 39.66 3.20 -12.07
C GLY A 233 40.08 1.80 -11.65
N VAL A 234 39.73 0.79 -12.43
CA VAL A 234 40.15 -0.60 -12.25
C VAL A 234 40.60 -1.21 -13.57
N VAL A 235 41.59 -2.10 -13.51
CA VAL A 235 42.08 -2.85 -14.67
C VAL A 235 41.88 -4.33 -14.39
N ASN A 236 41.06 -4.96 -15.21
CA ASN A 236 40.65 -6.35 -15.05
C ASN A 236 41.52 -7.28 -15.93
N ARG A 237 41.44 -8.59 -15.69
CA ARG A 237 41.99 -9.59 -16.61
C ARG A 237 41.29 -9.49 -17.98
N SER A 238 42.08 -9.48 -19.04
CA SER A 238 41.57 -9.57 -20.42
C SER A 238 40.98 -10.97 -20.69
N GLN A 239 40.23 -11.12 -21.78
CA GLN A 239 39.70 -12.44 -22.16
C GLN A 239 40.85 -13.46 -22.35
N LYS A 240 41.95 -13.04 -22.96
CA LYS A 240 43.16 -13.86 -23.11
C LYS A 240 43.79 -14.25 -21.78
N ASP A 241 43.80 -13.34 -20.80
CA ASP A 241 44.28 -13.65 -19.44
C ASP A 241 43.37 -14.68 -18.74
N ILE A 242 42.06 -14.60 -18.97
CA ILE A 242 41.08 -15.54 -18.41
C ILE A 242 41.23 -16.92 -19.05
N ASP A 243 41.32 -17.00 -20.38
CA ASP A 243 41.52 -18.24 -21.11
C ASP A 243 42.86 -18.89 -20.73
N GLY A 244 43.88 -18.05 -20.49
CA GLY A 244 45.19 -18.45 -19.96
C GLY A 244 45.22 -18.73 -18.45
N LYS A 245 44.09 -18.68 -17.75
CA LYS A 245 43.94 -18.88 -16.29
C LYS A 245 44.94 -18.07 -15.47
N LYS A 246 45.17 -16.81 -15.86
CA LYS A 246 46.05 -15.90 -15.12
C LYS A 246 45.55 -15.74 -13.69
N ASP A 247 46.46 -15.98 -12.76
CA ASP A 247 46.21 -15.86 -11.33
C ASP A 247 45.80 -14.43 -10.95
N ILE A 248 44.86 -14.32 -10.00
CA ILE A 248 44.30 -13.02 -9.60
C ILE A 248 45.33 -12.18 -8.85
N ARG A 249 46.26 -12.76 -8.09
CA ARG A 249 47.34 -11.97 -7.44
C ARG A 249 48.25 -11.37 -8.50
N ALA A 250 48.55 -12.11 -9.55
CA ALA A 250 49.29 -11.61 -10.70
C ALA A 250 48.52 -10.49 -11.43
N ALA A 251 47.19 -10.60 -11.53
CA ALA A 251 46.34 -9.55 -12.09
C ALA A 251 46.35 -8.27 -11.25
N LEU A 252 46.23 -8.37 -9.92
CA LEU A 252 46.31 -7.22 -9.01
C LEU A 252 47.69 -6.54 -9.04
N ALA A 253 48.77 -7.33 -9.15
CA ALA A 253 50.11 -6.80 -9.32
C ALA A 253 50.27 -6.07 -10.67
N ALA A 254 49.69 -6.61 -11.74
CA ALA A 254 49.67 -5.98 -13.05
C ALA A 254 48.84 -4.67 -13.05
N GLU A 255 47.68 -4.66 -12.40
CA GLU A 255 46.86 -3.46 -12.19
C GLU A 255 47.65 -2.38 -11.46
N ARG A 256 48.31 -2.73 -10.35
CA ARG A 256 49.13 -1.77 -9.61
C ARG A 256 50.29 -1.25 -10.45
N LYS A 257 50.95 -2.12 -11.23
CA LYS A 257 52.01 -1.71 -12.14
C LYS A 257 51.49 -0.73 -13.18
N PHE A 258 50.34 -1.00 -13.80
CA PHE A 258 49.70 -0.12 -14.78
C PHE A 258 49.52 1.30 -14.24
N PHE A 259 48.87 1.45 -13.07
CA PHE A 259 48.63 2.78 -12.51
C PHE A 259 49.92 3.52 -12.11
N LEU A 260 50.96 2.80 -11.68
CA LEU A 260 52.25 3.40 -11.35
C LEU A 260 53.08 3.80 -12.58
N SER A 261 52.96 3.05 -13.69
CA SER A 261 53.71 3.32 -14.91
C SER A 261 53.01 4.29 -15.85
N HIS A 262 51.68 4.42 -15.79
CA HIS A 262 50.92 5.25 -16.72
C HIS A 262 51.10 6.74 -16.41
N PRO A 263 51.59 7.58 -17.35
CA PRO A 263 51.92 8.97 -17.08
C PRO A 263 50.72 9.81 -16.61
N ALA A 264 49.53 9.56 -17.16
CA ALA A 264 48.31 10.28 -16.80
C ALA A 264 47.71 9.90 -15.44
N TYR A 265 48.03 8.73 -14.89
CA TYR A 265 47.40 8.19 -13.67
C TYR A 265 48.37 8.03 -12.49
N ARG A 266 49.67 8.19 -12.70
CA ARG A 266 50.71 7.95 -11.69
C ARG A 266 50.50 8.73 -10.39
N HIS A 267 50.06 9.99 -10.47
CA HIS A 267 49.81 10.84 -9.30
C HIS A 267 48.59 10.41 -8.47
N MET A 268 47.71 9.58 -9.04
CA MET A 268 46.48 9.10 -8.40
C MET A 268 46.49 7.58 -8.15
N ALA A 269 47.59 6.88 -8.42
CA ALA A 269 47.70 5.43 -8.31
C ALA A 269 47.31 4.84 -6.94
N GLU A 270 47.44 5.62 -5.85
CA GLU A 270 47.01 5.20 -4.50
C GLU A 270 45.48 5.20 -4.29
N ARG A 271 44.76 5.95 -5.12
CA ARG A 271 43.30 6.06 -5.12
C ARG A 271 42.63 5.22 -6.21
N MET A 272 43.41 4.37 -6.87
CA MET A 272 42.95 3.53 -7.99
C MET A 272 43.18 2.05 -7.69
N GLY A 273 42.55 1.22 -8.49
CA GLY A 273 42.66 -0.23 -8.45
C GLY A 273 41.65 -0.92 -7.54
N THR A 274 41.50 -2.23 -7.77
CA THR A 274 40.57 -3.11 -7.07
C THR A 274 40.75 -3.07 -5.53
N PRO A 275 41.98 -3.10 -4.96
CA PRO A 275 42.14 -3.05 -3.50
C PRO A 275 41.73 -1.72 -2.89
N HIS A 276 41.82 -0.61 -3.63
CA HIS A 276 41.30 0.68 -3.18
C HIS A 276 39.76 0.67 -3.23
N LEU A 277 39.18 0.19 -4.34
CA LEU A 277 37.73 0.08 -4.51
C LEU A 277 37.09 -0.75 -3.39
N GLN A 278 37.64 -1.92 -3.06
CA GLN A 278 37.09 -2.78 -2.02
C GLN A 278 37.07 -2.10 -0.64
N ARG A 279 38.13 -1.36 -0.29
CA ARG A 279 38.19 -0.57 0.95
C ARG A 279 37.17 0.56 0.97
N VAL A 280 37.05 1.30 -0.14
CA VAL A 280 36.06 2.38 -0.27
C VAL A 280 34.65 1.81 -0.15
N LEU A 281 34.32 0.73 -0.86
CA LEU A 281 32.98 0.13 -0.79
C LEU A 281 32.64 -0.36 0.62
N ASN A 282 33.58 -1.02 1.31
CA ASN A 282 33.36 -1.46 2.69
C ASN A 282 33.14 -0.26 3.63
N GLN A 283 33.96 0.80 3.53
CA GLN A 283 33.79 2.01 4.33
C GLN A 283 32.45 2.70 4.05
N GLN A 284 32.09 2.84 2.77
CA GLN A 284 30.86 3.51 2.36
C GLN A 284 29.62 2.71 2.77
N LEU A 285 29.64 1.38 2.61
CA LEU A 285 28.56 0.52 3.08
C LEU A 285 28.40 0.61 4.60
N THR A 286 29.50 0.56 5.34
CA THR A 286 29.48 0.65 6.81
C THR A 286 28.89 1.99 7.28
N ASN A 287 29.32 3.10 6.68
CA ASN A 287 28.78 4.43 7.00
C ASN A 287 27.30 4.54 6.62
N HIS A 288 26.93 4.02 5.45
CA HIS A 288 25.56 4.05 4.98
C HIS A 288 24.63 3.18 5.84
N ILE A 289 25.10 2.02 6.31
CA ILE A 289 24.40 1.20 7.30
C ILE A 289 24.17 2.01 8.58
N ARG A 290 25.20 2.65 9.12
CA ARG A 290 25.09 3.46 10.34
C ARG A 290 24.04 4.56 10.19
N GLU A 291 24.03 5.26 9.05
CA GLU A 291 23.08 6.36 8.78
C GLU A 291 21.64 5.85 8.61
N SER A 292 21.46 4.68 7.98
CA SER A 292 20.13 4.13 7.64
C SER A 292 19.49 3.32 8.78
N LEU A 293 20.28 2.75 9.67
CA LEU A 293 19.83 1.82 10.72
C LEU A 293 18.82 2.44 11.72
N PRO A 294 18.94 3.72 12.14
CA PRO A 294 17.93 4.36 12.98
C PRO A 294 16.55 4.44 12.31
N SER A 295 16.52 4.81 11.02
CA SER A 295 15.27 4.88 10.24
C SER A 295 14.66 3.49 10.05
N LEU A 296 15.48 2.50 9.69
CA LEU A 296 15.05 1.12 9.57
C LEU A 296 14.45 0.57 10.87
N ARG A 297 15.09 0.85 12.02
CA ARG A 297 14.57 0.46 13.33
C ARG A 297 13.20 1.07 13.61
N SER A 298 13.02 2.37 13.35
CA SER A 298 11.73 3.03 13.54
C SER A 298 10.64 2.45 12.64
N LYS A 299 10.97 2.15 11.36
CA LYS A 299 10.05 1.49 10.41
C LYS A 299 9.62 0.11 10.91
N LEU A 300 10.58 -0.70 11.35
CA LEU A 300 10.33 -2.04 11.91
C LEU A 300 9.50 -1.98 13.20
N GLN A 301 9.77 -1.03 14.10
CA GLN A 301 8.98 -0.84 15.32
C GLN A 301 7.54 -0.43 15.03
N SER A 302 7.33 0.46 14.06
CA SER A 302 5.98 0.85 13.63
C SER A 302 5.22 -0.31 13.02
N GLN A 303 5.87 -1.11 12.16
CA GLN A 303 5.27 -2.32 11.58
C GLN A 303 4.96 -3.37 12.65
N LEU A 304 5.88 -3.60 13.60
CA LEU A 304 5.67 -4.50 14.73
C LEU A 304 4.45 -4.07 15.55
N LEU A 305 4.33 -2.79 15.89
CA LEU A 305 3.20 -2.28 16.67
C LEU A 305 1.85 -2.48 15.95
N SER A 306 1.82 -2.28 14.63
CA SER A 306 0.63 -2.55 13.82
C SER A 306 0.26 -4.03 13.85
N LEU A 307 1.24 -4.91 13.64
CA LEU A 307 1.05 -6.35 13.67
C LEU A 307 0.66 -6.84 15.08
N GLU A 308 1.24 -6.28 16.14
CA GLU A 308 0.87 -6.61 17.52
C GLU A 308 -0.58 -6.26 17.82
N LYS A 309 -1.09 -5.14 17.30
CA LYS A 309 -2.50 -4.77 17.43
C LYS A 309 -3.42 -5.80 16.77
N GLU A 310 -3.09 -6.22 15.55
CA GLU A 310 -3.84 -7.28 14.86
C GLU A 310 -3.72 -8.62 15.60
N VAL A 311 -2.51 -9.01 15.97
CA VAL A 311 -2.22 -10.27 16.68
C VAL A 311 -2.91 -10.31 18.03
N GLU A 312 -3.05 -9.21 18.76
CA GLU A 312 -3.81 -9.17 20.02
C GLU A 312 -5.28 -9.60 19.82
N GLU A 313 -5.87 -9.25 18.67
CA GLU A 313 -7.20 -9.75 18.29
C GLU A 313 -7.17 -11.28 18.10
N TYR A 314 -6.06 -11.87 17.66
CA TYR A 314 -5.91 -13.31 17.41
C TYR A 314 -5.25 -14.12 18.55
N LYS A 315 -4.58 -13.51 19.55
CA LYS A 315 -3.82 -14.24 20.59
C LYS A 315 -4.64 -15.26 21.37
N ASN A 316 -5.92 -14.98 21.57
CA ASN A 316 -6.86 -15.87 22.26
C ASN A 316 -7.60 -16.83 21.30
N PHE A 317 -7.04 -17.10 20.12
CA PHE A 317 -7.67 -17.95 19.10
C PHE A 317 -7.46 -19.42 19.44
N ARG A 318 -8.56 -20.08 19.81
CA ARG A 318 -8.69 -21.54 19.80
C ARG A 318 -9.80 -21.87 18.78
N PRO A 319 -9.53 -22.69 17.75
CA PRO A 319 -10.51 -23.02 16.71
C PRO A 319 -11.84 -23.55 17.27
N ASP A 320 -11.77 -24.20 18.43
CA ASP A 320 -12.88 -24.95 19.04
C ASP A 320 -13.54 -24.27 20.26
N ASP A 321 -13.27 -22.99 20.55
CA ASP A 321 -13.87 -22.31 21.71
C ASP A 321 -15.32 -21.83 21.42
N PRO A 322 -16.36 -22.43 22.03
CA PRO A 322 -17.75 -22.05 21.81
C PRO A 322 -18.06 -20.63 22.31
N ALA A 323 -17.36 -20.15 23.35
CA ALA A 323 -17.59 -18.82 23.93
C ALA A 323 -17.26 -17.71 22.93
N ARG A 324 -16.30 -17.97 22.02
CA ARG A 324 -15.89 -17.00 21.01
C ARG A 324 -16.80 -16.97 19.79
N LYS A 325 -17.40 -18.10 19.39
CA LYS A 325 -18.46 -18.13 18.38
C LYS A 325 -19.66 -17.30 18.83
N THR A 326 -20.04 -17.42 20.10
CA THR A 326 -21.08 -16.60 20.71
C THR A 326 -20.68 -15.12 20.78
N LYS A 327 -19.45 -14.80 21.17
CA LYS A 327 -18.95 -13.42 21.21
C LYS A 327 -18.90 -12.78 19.82
N ALA A 328 -18.43 -13.50 18.80
CA ALA A 328 -18.39 -13.03 17.41
C ALA A 328 -19.80 -12.80 16.86
N LEU A 329 -20.72 -13.73 17.12
CA LEU A 329 -22.13 -13.56 16.76
C LEU A 329 -22.73 -12.33 17.43
N LEU A 330 -22.48 -12.14 18.72
CA LEU A 330 -22.98 -10.99 19.48
C LEU A 330 -22.42 -9.67 18.95
N GLN A 331 -21.12 -9.62 18.62
CA GLN A 331 -20.50 -8.46 17.98
C GLN A 331 -21.08 -8.18 16.59
N MET A 332 -21.32 -9.20 15.78
CA MET A 332 -21.95 -9.05 14.47
C MET A 332 -23.39 -8.52 14.57
N VAL A 333 -24.17 -9.01 15.53
CA VAL A 333 -25.55 -8.54 15.78
C VAL A 333 -25.56 -7.11 16.31
N GLN A 334 -24.67 -6.77 17.25
CA GLN A 334 -24.54 -5.41 17.77
C GLN A 334 -24.13 -4.42 16.66
N GLN A 335 -23.13 -4.79 15.85
CA GLN A 335 -22.69 -3.95 14.73
C GLN A 335 -23.81 -3.77 13.70
N PHE A 336 -24.55 -4.83 13.37
CA PHE A 336 -25.71 -4.74 12.48
C PHE A 336 -26.77 -3.79 13.02
N GLY A 337 -27.07 -3.86 14.32
CA GLY A 337 -28.02 -2.96 14.98
C GLY A 337 -27.61 -1.51 14.88
N VAL A 338 -26.36 -1.19 15.24
CA VAL A 338 -25.80 0.17 15.14
C VAL A 338 -25.78 0.67 13.69
N ASP A 339 -25.37 -0.16 12.74
CA ASP A 339 -25.32 0.22 11.32
C ASP A 339 -26.72 0.49 10.75
N PHE A 340 -27.71 -0.30 11.17
CA PHE A 340 -29.11 -0.11 10.78
C PHE A 340 -29.67 1.19 11.36
N GLU A 341 -29.49 1.44 12.66
CA GLU A 341 -29.91 2.67 13.34
C GLU A 341 -29.29 3.90 12.68
N LYS A 342 -27.96 3.90 12.49
CA LYS A 342 -27.24 4.99 11.81
C LYS A 342 -27.79 5.30 10.41
N ARG A 343 -28.19 4.29 9.63
CA ARG A 343 -28.75 4.50 8.29
C ARG A 343 -30.19 5.01 8.29
N ILE A 344 -30.99 4.63 9.28
CA ILE A 344 -32.37 5.12 9.42
C ILE A 344 -32.39 6.55 9.97
N GLU A 345 -31.50 6.88 10.89
CA GLU A 345 -31.44 8.22 11.50
C GLU A 345 -30.59 9.22 10.71
N GLY A 346 -29.74 8.75 9.79
CA GLY A 346 -28.84 9.60 9.00
C GLY A 346 -27.51 9.93 9.70
N SER A 347 -27.15 9.19 10.74
CA SER A 347 -25.94 9.37 11.57
C SER A 347 -24.76 8.47 11.12
N GLY A 348 -24.66 8.17 9.83
CA GLY A 348 -23.64 7.26 9.28
C GLY A 348 -22.23 7.87 9.24
N ASP A 349 -21.20 7.04 9.48
CA ASP A 349 -19.78 7.47 9.43
C ASP A 349 -19.30 7.78 8.00
N GLN A 350 -20.03 7.30 6.99
CA GLN A 350 -19.80 7.58 5.56
C GLN A 350 -21.12 8.03 4.94
N VAL A 351 -21.11 9.23 4.36
CA VAL A 351 -22.27 9.84 3.69
C VAL A 351 -22.17 9.55 2.19
N ASP A 352 -23.17 8.86 1.64
CA ASP A 352 -23.29 8.68 0.19
C ASP A 352 -23.71 10.02 -0.45
N THR A 353 -22.89 10.52 -1.36
CA THR A 353 -23.09 11.82 -2.03
C THR A 353 -23.81 11.70 -3.37
N LEU A 354 -24.06 10.48 -3.86
CA LEU A 354 -24.64 10.23 -5.18
C LEU A 354 -26.14 9.93 -5.09
N GLU A 355 -26.57 9.17 -4.09
CA GLU A 355 -27.97 8.74 -3.96
C GLU A 355 -28.55 8.91 -2.55
N LEU A 356 -29.85 9.22 -2.50
CA LEU A 356 -30.62 9.19 -1.25
C LEU A 356 -30.81 7.73 -0.79
N SER A 357 -30.50 7.46 0.47
CA SER A 357 -30.59 6.13 1.05
C SER A 357 -31.23 6.13 2.45
N GLY A 358 -31.82 4.99 2.83
CA GLY A 358 -32.30 4.74 4.19
C GLY A 358 -33.29 5.78 4.68
N GLY A 359 -32.97 6.42 5.80
CA GLY A 359 -33.82 7.44 6.44
C GLY A 359 -34.20 8.61 5.53
N ALA A 360 -33.25 9.13 4.75
CA ALA A 360 -33.49 10.27 3.86
C ALA A 360 -34.50 9.92 2.75
N ARG A 361 -34.44 8.68 2.25
CA ARG A 361 -35.37 8.18 1.23
C ARG A 361 -36.76 7.91 1.80
N ILE A 362 -36.84 7.39 3.03
CA ILE A 362 -38.12 7.26 3.76
C ILE A 362 -38.76 8.64 4.00
N ASN A 363 -37.97 9.62 4.43
CA ASN A 363 -38.43 11.00 4.62
C ASN A 363 -39.02 11.57 3.32
N ARG A 364 -38.32 11.38 2.19
CA ARG A 364 -38.82 11.77 0.86
C ARG A 364 -40.13 11.07 0.48
N ILE A 365 -40.30 9.78 0.82
CA ILE A 365 -41.55 9.05 0.56
C ILE A 365 -42.71 9.72 1.32
N PHE A 366 -42.53 10.04 2.60
CA PHE A 366 -43.59 10.64 3.42
C PHE A 366 -43.91 12.08 3.05
N HIS A 367 -42.91 12.89 2.70
CA HIS A 367 -43.09 14.34 2.58
C HIS A 367 -43.17 14.86 1.13
N GLU A 368 -42.68 14.09 0.16
CA GLU A 368 -42.78 14.46 -1.26
C GLU A 368 -43.70 13.50 -2.02
N ARG A 369 -43.44 12.19 -1.94
CA ARG A 369 -44.12 11.22 -2.82
C ARG A 369 -45.56 10.98 -2.40
N PHE A 370 -45.83 10.79 -1.11
CA PHE A 370 -47.17 10.51 -0.63
C PHE A 370 -48.13 11.70 -0.83
N PRO A 371 -47.76 12.95 -0.48
CA PRO A 371 -48.58 14.12 -0.80
C PRO A 371 -48.84 14.27 -2.30
N PHE A 372 -47.83 14.01 -3.15
CA PHE A 372 -48.01 14.02 -4.59
C PHE A 372 -49.05 12.98 -5.06
N GLU A 373 -49.02 11.75 -4.55
CA GLU A 373 -50.02 10.72 -4.90
C GLU A 373 -51.43 11.09 -4.41
N LEU A 374 -51.55 11.81 -3.28
CA LEU A 374 -52.82 12.33 -2.80
C LEU A 374 -53.38 13.44 -3.70
N VAL A 375 -52.54 14.38 -4.15
CA VAL A 375 -52.96 15.48 -5.04
C VAL A 375 -53.26 14.97 -6.45
N LYS A 376 -52.49 13.97 -6.93
CA LYS A 376 -52.72 13.31 -8.22
C LYS A 376 -54.10 12.66 -8.33
N MET A 377 -54.75 12.37 -7.20
CA MET A 377 -56.16 11.97 -7.19
C MET A 377 -57.04 13.18 -7.56
N GLU A 378 -57.01 13.58 -8.82
CA GLU A 378 -57.86 14.63 -9.33
C GLU A 378 -59.33 14.21 -9.24
N PHE A 379 -60.17 15.16 -8.81
CA PHE A 379 -61.61 15.00 -8.85
C PHE A 379 -62.11 15.46 -10.21
N ASP A 380 -62.80 14.59 -10.94
CA ASP A 380 -63.62 15.06 -12.05
C ASP A 380 -64.80 15.84 -11.45
N GLU A 381 -64.71 17.17 -11.48
CA GLU A 381 -65.74 18.07 -10.96
C GLU A 381 -67.11 17.84 -11.61
N LYS A 382 -67.15 17.47 -12.89
CA LYS A 382 -68.41 17.25 -13.61
C LYS A 382 -69.09 16.00 -13.10
N ASP A 383 -68.32 14.93 -12.93
CA ASP A 383 -68.82 13.67 -12.39
C ASP A 383 -69.23 13.82 -10.92
N LEU A 384 -68.45 14.55 -10.11
CA LEU A 384 -68.78 14.81 -8.70
C LEU A 384 -70.08 15.61 -8.57
N ARG A 385 -70.29 16.66 -9.37
CA ARG A 385 -71.54 17.43 -9.39
C ARG A 385 -72.73 16.55 -9.78
N ARG A 386 -72.55 15.65 -10.76
CA ARG A 386 -73.57 14.68 -11.16
C ARG A 386 -73.92 13.75 -9.99
N GLU A 387 -72.92 13.22 -9.30
CA GLU A 387 -73.11 12.35 -8.14
C GLU A 387 -73.82 13.05 -6.97
N ILE A 388 -73.45 14.30 -6.66
CA ILE A 388 -74.13 15.11 -5.64
C ILE A 388 -75.59 15.31 -6.02
N SER A 389 -75.88 15.64 -7.28
CA SER A 389 -77.25 15.83 -7.76
C SER A 389 -78.09 14.56 -7.60
N TYR A 390 -77.55 13.39 -7.97
CA TYR A 390 -78.24 12.11 -7.77
C TYR A 390 -78.41 11.76 -6.29
N ALA A 391 -77.39 11.99 -5.44
CA ALA A 391 -77.49 11.72 -4.01
C ALA A 391 -78.61 12.54 -3.35
N ILE A 392 -78.67 13.85 -3.63
CA ILE A 392 -79.73 14.73 -3.12
C ILE A 392 -81.11 14.29 -3.61
N LYS A 393 -81.27 14.01 -4.91
CA LYS A 393 -82.56 13.57 -5.48
C LYS A 393 -83.01 12.23 -4.89
N ASN A 394 -82.11 11.27 -4.75
CA ASN A 394 -82.43 9.94 -4.22
C ASN A 394 -82.81 9.97 -2.75
N ILE A 395 -82.20 10.83 -1.94
CA ILE A 395 -82.53 10.95 -0.50
C ILE A 395 -83.89 11.60 -0.29
N HIS A 396 -84.25 12.60 -1.10
CA HIS A 396 -85.58 13.20 -1.05
C HIS A 396 -86.68 12.26 -1.61
N GLY A 397 -86.32 11.41 -2.57
CA GLY A 397 -87.23 10.45 -3.18
C GLY A 397 -88.40 11.14 -3.86
N VAL A 398 -89.63 10.76 -3.49
CA VAL A 398 -90.87 11.31 -4.06
C VAL A 398 -91.28 12.66 -3.46
N ARG A 399 -90.59 13.15 -2.42
CA ARG A 399 -90.91 14.41 -1.74
C ARG A 399 -90.03 15.54 -2.28
N THR A 400 -90.59 16.74 -2.38
CA THR A 400 -89.80 17.95 -2.67
C THR A 400 -89.10 18.44 -1.41
N GLY A 401 -87.77 18.48 -1.44
CA GLY A 401 -86.94 18.95 -0.34
C GLY A 401 -86.82 20.47 -0.29
N LEU A 402 -87.05 21.07 0.88
CA LEU A 402 -86.76 22.49 1.14
C LEU A 402 -85.30 22.73 1.55
N PHE A 403 -84.59 21.70 2.03
CA PHE A 403 -83.22 21.78 2.53
C PHE A 403 -82.34 20.65 1.97
N THR A 404 -81.02 20.86 1.92
CA THR A 404 -80.08 19.83 1.48
C THR A 404 -79.90 18.76 2.57
N PRO A 405 -80.03 17.45 2.28
CA PRO A 405 -79.90 16.40 3.29
C PRO A 405 -78.44 16.14 3.67
N ASP A 406 -78.15 16.07 4.97
CA ASP A 406 -76.81 15.76 5.50
C ASP A 406 -76.29 14.39 5.03
N LEU A 407 -77.20 13.43 4.85
CA LEU A 407 -76.88 12.08 4.34
C LEU A 407 -76.26 12.12 2.93
N ALA A 408 -76.59 13.14 2.11
CA ALA A 408 -76.02 13.28 0.77
C ALA A 408 -74.55 13.68 0.86
N PHE A 409 -74.26 14.63 1.76
CA PHE A 409 -72.89 15.05 2.06
C PHE A 409 -72.08 13.88 2.63
N GLU A 410 -72.63 13.17 3.62
CA GLU A 410 -71.96 12.03 4.25
C GLU A 410 -71.65 10.91 3.24
N ALA A 411 -72.59 10.57 2.35
CA ALA A 411 -72.40 9.54 1.34
C ALA A 411 -71.28 9.91 0.34
N ILE A 412 -71.28 11.16 -0.14
CA ILE A 412 -70.28 11.65 -1.09
C ILE A 412 -68.90 11.73 -0.41
N VAL A 413 -68.80 12.25 0.81
CA VAL A 413 -67.53 12.33 1.55
C VAL A 413 -66.98 10.94 1.84
N LYS A 414 -67.81 9.99 2.33
CA LYS A 414 -67.37 8.60 2.56
C LYS A 414 -66.82 7.97 1.29
N LYS A 415 -67.47 8.18 0.15
CA LYS A 415 -67.01 7.67 -1.15
C LYS A 415 -65.64 8.23 -1.54
N GLN A 416 -65.38 9.51 -1.27
CA GLN A 416 -64.08 10.12 -1.54
C GLN A 416 -62.99 9.66 -0.55
N VAL A 417 -63.32 9.53 0.74
CA VAL A 417 -62.39 9.04 1.77
C VAL A 417 -61.92 7.61 1.47
N VAL A 418 -62.79 6.73 0.95
CA VAL A 418 -62.41 5.36 0.57
C VAL A 418 -61.30 5.33 -0.47
N LYS A 419 -61.26 6.31 -1.39
CA LYS A 419 -60.23 6.37 -2.43
C LYS A 419 -58.82 6.65 -1.86
N LEU A 420 -58.72 7.26 -0.67
CA LEU A 420 -57.44 7.52 -0.01
C LEU A 420 -56.72 6.22 0.42
N LYS A 421 -57.43 5.09 0.47
CA LYS A 421 -56.87 3.80 0.89
C LYS A 421 -55.72 3.35 0.00
N GLU A 422 -55.84 3.50 -1.31
CA GLU A 422 -54.83 3.01 -2.26
C GLU A 422 -53.49 3.77 -2.15
N PRO A 423 -53.44 5.13 -2.15
CA PRO A 423 -52.21 5.87 -1.88
C PRO A 423 -51.58 5.54 -0.52
N CYS A 424 -52.39 5.33 0.51
CA CYS A 424 -51.90 4.95 1.83
C CYS A 424 -51.18 3.58 1.80
N LEU A 425 -51.79 2.58 1.14
CA LEU A 425 -51.17 1.26 0.98
C LEU A 425 -49.88 1.34 0.15
N LYS A 426 -49.90 2.11 -0.95
CA LYS A 426 -48.72 2.32 -1.80
C LYS A 426 -47.57 3.00 -1.04
N CYS A 427 -47.88 3.96 -0.16
CA CYS A 427 -46.88 4.59 0.70
C CYS A 427 -46.22 3.57 1.63
N VAL A 428 -47.02 2.70 2.27
CA VAL A 428 -46.52 1.61 3.12
C VAL A 428 -45.62 0.66 2.33
N ASP A 429 -46.01 0.26 1.12
CA ASP A 429 -45.21 -0.63 0.26
C ASP A 429 -43.85 -0.02 -0.09
N LEU A 430 -43.81 1.27 -0.44
CA LEU A 430 -42.56 1.99 -0.74
C LEU A 430 -41.63 2.06 0.47
N VAL A 431 -42.18 2.30 1.66
CA VAL A 431 -41.38 2.31 2.91
C VAL A 431 -40.85 0.90 3.22
N ILE A 432 -41.66 -0.14 3.05
CA ILE A 432 -41.23 -1.53 3.25
C ILE A 432 -40.09 -1.89 2.30
N GLN A 433 -40.18 -1.51 1.02
CA GLN A 433 -39.11 -1.73 0.05
C GLN A 433 -37.80 -1.06 0.48
N GLU A 434 -37.86 0.18 0.97
CA GLU A 434 -36.67 0.89 1.43
C GLU A 434 -36.06 0.28 2.70
N LEU A 435 -36.90 -0.19 3.63
CA LEU A 435 -36.44 -0.92 4.81
C LEU A 435 -35.72 -2.24 4.42
N ILE A 436 -36.28 -3.00 3.47
CA ILE A 436 -35.65 -4.23 2.96
C ILE A 436 -34.29 -3.92 2.32
N ASN A 437 -34.21 -2.85 1.52
CA ASN A 437 -32.95 -2.42 0.90
C ASN A 437 -31.91 -2.04 1.96
N THR A 438 -32.33 -1.32 3.00
CA THR A 438 -31.46 -0.93 4.11
C THR A 438 -30.90 -2.16 4.83
N VAL A 439 -31.74 -3.16 5.13
CA VAL A 439 -31.30 -4.43 5.74
C VAL A 439 -30.28 -5.17 4.86
N ARG A 440 -30.54 -5.25 3.55
CA ARG A 440 -29.61 -5.89 2.57
C ARG A 440 -28.26 -5.18 2.52
N GLN A 441 -28.27 -3.85 2.56
CA GLN A 441 -27.04 -3.07 2.54
C GLN A 441 -26.24 -3.22 3.85
N CYS A 442 -26.90 -3.24 5.01
CA CYS A 442 -26.23 -3.52 6.29
C CYS A 442 -25.64 -4.92 6.35
N THR A 443 -26.40 -5.94 5.92
CA THR A 443 -25.92 -7.33 5.92
C THR A 443 -24.74 -7.57 4.98
N SER A 444 -24.65 -6.84 3.86
CA SER A 444 -23.50 -6.94 2.94
C SER A 444 -22.15 -6.55 3.59
N LYS A 445 -22.16 -5.65 4.59
CA LYS A 445 -20.94 -5.27 5.34
C LYS A 445 -20.53 -6.35 6.35
N VAL A 446 -21.51 -7.05 6.92
CA VAL A 446 -21.28 -8.11 7.91
C VAL A 446 -20.85 -9.42 7.24
N LEU A 447 -21.33 -9.67 6.02
CA LEU A 447 -21.05 -10.90 5.25
C LEU A 447 -19.79 -10.82 4.38
N LYS A 448 -19.26 -9.62 4.11
CA LYS A 448 -17.92 -9.50 3.50
C LYS A 448 -16.89 -9.84 4.58
N PRO A 449 -16.16 -10.96 4.46
CA PRO A 449 -15.02 -11.17 5.34
C PRO A 449 -14.09 -9.97 5.15
N ARG A 450 -13.70 -9.32 6.26
CA ARG A 450 -12.47 -8.52 6.25
C ARG A 450 -11.39 -9.39 5.60
N GLU A 451 -10.72 -8.83 4.60
CA GLU A 451 -9.87 -9.53 3.64
C GLU A 451 -9.10 -10.69 4.27
N LYS A 452 -9.25 -11.88 3.68
CA LYS A 452 -8.53 -13.10 4.06
C LYS A 452 -7.02 -12.83 4.10
N PRO A 453 -6.29 -13.28 5.13
CA PRO A 453 -4.89 -13.65 4.95
C PRO A 453 -4.85 -14.77 3.91
N ARG A 454 -3.94 -14.67 2.94
CA ARG A 454 -3.75 -15.69 1.92
C ARG A 454 -3.33 -17.03 2.54
N GLU A 455 -3.97 -18.08 2.04
CA GLU A 455 -3.69 -19.52 2.13
C GLU A 455 -3.94 -20.23 3.47
N GLY A 456 -4.85 -21.22 3.42
CA GLY A 456 -5.23 -22.11 4.52
C GLY A 456 -6.75 -22.21 4.68
N ALA A 457 -7.36 -23.17 3.98
CA ALA A 457 -8.80 -23.35 3.85
C ALA A 457 -9.59 -23.41 5.18
N LEU A 458 -10.75 -22.75 5.20
CA LEU A 458 -12.01 -23.20 5.81
C LEU A 458 -13.14 -22.34 5.22
N GLU A 459 -13.94 -22.92 4.34
CA GLU A 459 -15.15 -22.30 3.80
C GLU A 459 -16.20 -22.20 4.90
N PHE A 460 -16.59 -20.97 5.25
CA PHE A 460 -17.74 -20.73 6.12
C PHE A 460 -18.91 -20.30 5.22
N HIS A 461 -19.85 -21.21 4.99
CA HIS A 461 -21.13 -20.89 4.36
C HIS A 461 -22.10 -20.38 5.44
N PRO A 462 -22.52 -19.09 5.42
CA PRO A 462 -23.55 -18.62 6.31
C PRO A 462 -24.90 -19.22 5.85
N SER A 463 -25.45 -20.12 6.64
CA SER A 463 -26.75 -20.75 6.40
C SER A 463 -27.89 -19.73 6.44
N ASP A 464 -28.89 -19.89 5.55
CA ASP A 464 -30.15 -19.12 5.45
C ASP A 464 -30.90 -18.89 6.78
N GLN A 465 -30.56 -19.68 7.81
CA GLN A 465 -31.06 -19.54 9.18
C GLN A 465 -30.67 -18.20 9.84
N LEU A 466 -29.49 -17.63 9.53
CA LEU A 466 -29.07 -16.33 10.09
C LEU A 466 -29.89 -15.16 9.54
N LEU A 467 -30.20 -15.17 8.24
CA LEU A 467 -31.09 -14.20 7.60
C LEU A 467 -32.51 -14.30 8.17
N THR A 468 -32.98 -15.52 8.41
CA THR A 468 -34.30 -15.76 9.01
C THR A 468 -34.36 -15.28 10.46
N PHE A 469 -33.30 -15.51 11.25
CA PHE A 469 -33.22 -15.08 12.64
C PHE A 469 -33.17 -13.55 12.77
N LEU A 470 -32.33 -12.88 11.97
CA LEU A 470 -32.25 -11.41 11.93
C LEU A 470 -33.59 -10.77 11.53
N PHE A 471 -34.28 -11.36 10.54
CA PHE A 471 -35.61 -10.91 10.10
C PHE A 471 -36.70 -11.10 11.16
N LEU A 472 -36.62 -12.17 11.97
CA LEU A 472 -37.55 -12.41 13.07
C LEU A 472 -37.29 -11.43 14.23
N THR A 473 -36.03 -11.14 14.56
CA THR A 473 -35.68 -10.18 15.63
C THR A 473 -36.10 -8.74 15.32
N SER A 474 -36.12 -8.33 14.05
CA SER A 474 -36.63 -7.01 13.64
C SER A 474 -38.16 -6.88 13.77
N LYS A 475 -38.91 -7.99 13.76
CA LYS A 475 -40.38 -7.96 13.92
C LYS A 475 -40.80 -7.79 15.38
N SER A 476 -40.01 -8.29 16.33
CA SER A 476 -40.33 -8.25 17.77
C SER A 476 -40.14 -6.89 18.45
N HIS A 477 -39.49 -5.93 17.80
CA HIS A 477 -39.24 -4.59 18.36
C HIS A 477 -40.11 -3.46 17.79
N PHE A 478 -41.02 -3.73 16.85
CA PHE A 478 -41.82 -2.70 16.17
C PHE A 478 -43.18 -2.38 16.81
N PHE A 479 -43.52 -2.98 17.96
CA PHE A 479 -44.71 -2.69 18.76
C PHE A 479 -44.28 -2.53 20.23
N PRO A 480 -43.76 -1.36 20.68
CA PRO A 480 -44.66 -0.26 21.05
C PRO A 480 -43.98 1.13 20.97
N LEU A 481 -44.23 1.90 19.90
CA LEU A 481 -43.86 3.33 19.85
C LEU A 481 -45.00 4.17 19.29
N PHE A 482 -46.15 4.16 19.97
CA PHE A 482 -47.16 5.22 19.86
C PHE A 482 -47.93 5.33 21.19
N PRO A 483 -47.71 6.38 21.99
CA PRO A 483 -48.65 6.72 23.06
C PRO A 483 -49.88 7.39 22.44
N SER A 484 -51.03 6.71 22.50
CA SER A 484 -52.34 7.29 22.25
C SER A 484 -52.91 7.90 23.54
N ALA A 485 -53.22 9.21 23.52
CA ALA A 485 -54.27 9.90 24.30
C ALA A 485 -54.13 11.42 24.02
N GLN A 486 -55.07 12.19 23.47
CA GLN A 486 -56.54 12.12 23.43
C GLN A 486 -57.18 11.67 24.75
N GLN A 487 -56.80 12.33 25.85
CA GLN A 487 -57.61 12.45 27.07
C GLN A 487 -57.09 13.62 27.93
N ARG A 488 -57.38 14.85 27.52
CA ARG A 488 -57.33 16.04 28.38
C ARG A 488 -58.52 16.94 28.07
N ASN A 489 -59.71 16.46 28.39
CA ASN A 489 -60.85 17.36 28.54
C ASN A 489 -61.94 16.79 29.46
N THR A 490 -61.55 16.30 30.63
CA THR A 490 -62.46 16.03 31.75
C THR A 490 -61.66 16.02 33.03
N GLN A 491 -61.55 17.18 33.68
CA GLN A 491 -61.52 17.38 35.14
C GLN A 491 -61.10 18.83 35.44
N ILE A 492 -61.94 19.76 34.98
CA ILE A 492 -62.21 20.97 35.75
C ILE A 492 -63.09 20.52 36.93
N ASN A 493 -62.78 21.00 38.13
CA ASN A 493 -63.38 20.70 39.44
C ASN A 493 -62.79 19.52 40.23
N LYS A 494 -61.82 19.82 41.12
CA LYS A 494 -62.04 19.75 42.59
C LYS A 494 -60.88 20.41 43.37
N LYS A 495 -61.27 21.12 44.43
CA LYS A 495 -60.47 21.95 45.35
C LYS A 495 -59.57 21.14 46.30
N ARG A 496 -58.47 21.79 46.72
CA ARG A 496 -57.76 21.82 48.02
C ARG A 496 -57.47 20.49 48.77
N ALA A 497 -56.20 20.31 49.17
CA ALA A 497 -55.74 20.41 50.57
C ALA A 497 -54.20 20.36 50.69
N ILE A 498 -53.63 21.24 51.53
CA ILE A 498 -52.24 21.23 52.06
C ILE A 498 -52.29 20.49 53.42
N PRO A 499 -51.19 19.88 53.91
CA PRO A 499 -50.49 20.54 55.03
C PRO A 499 -48.96 20.42 55.03
N ASN A 500 -48.38 21.37 55.78
CA ASN A 500 -46.98 21.72 56.06
C ASN A 500 -46.17 20.66 56.82
N GLN A 501 -44.84 20.78 56.76
CA GLN A 501 -43.90 21.08 57.88
C GLN A 501 -42.44 20.77 57.41
N VAL A 502 -41.31 21.38 57.79
CA VAL A 502 -40.85 22.58 58.52
C VAL A 502 -39.32 22.63 58.21
N GLN A 503 -38.75 23.80 57.90
CA GLN A 503 -37.29 24.06 57.84
C GLN A 503 -36.75 24.49 59.22
N PRO A 504 -35.42 24.53 59.41
CA PRO A 504 -34.81 25.86 59.59
C PRO A 504 -33.43 26.08 58.89
N GLU A 505 -33.37 27.21 58.16
CA GLU A 505 -32.33 28.25 57.92
C GLU A 505 -30.84 28.00 58.32
N THR A 506 -29.85 27.94 57.39
CA THR A 506 -28.94 28.98 56.77
C THR A 506 -27.87 29.62 57.69
N PRO A 507 -26.66 30.08 57.24
CA PRO A 507 -26.30 30.77 55.96
C PRO A 507 -24.97 30.27 55.30
N GLY A 508 -24.47 30.64 54.11
CA GLY A 508 -24.78 31.60 53.06
C GLY A 508 -23.44 32.03 52.39
N ILE A 509 -23.27 31.86 51.07
CA ILE A 509 -22.33 32.63 50.21
C ILE A 509 -22.96 32.77 48.80
N PRO A 510 -23.04 33.98 48.20
CA PRO A 510 -23.69 34.19 46.90
C PRO A 510 -22.73 34.00 45.71
N LEU A 511 -23.24 33.42 44.61
CA LEU A 511 -22.59 33.37 43.29
C LEU A 511 -22.96 34.62 42.44
N PRO A 512 -22.06 35.08 41.55
CA PRO A 512 -22.21 36.34 40.80
C PRO A 512 -23.18 36.24 39.61
N PRO A 513 -23.72 37.37 39.11
CA PRO A 513 -24.67 37.40 37.99
C PRO A 513 -24.00 37.18 36.62
N PRO A 514 -24.75 36.72 35.60
CA PRO A 514 -24.23 36.44 34.26
C PRO A 514 -23.98 37.70 33.42
N HIS A 515 -22.92 37.65 32.60
CA HIS A 515 -22.49 38.71 31.67
C HIS A 515 -23.47 38.96 30.50
N PRO A 516 -23.56 40.20 29.97
CA PRO A 516 -24.37 40.55 28.81
C PRO A 516 -23.71 40.18 27.46
N PRO A 517 -24.48 40.06 26.36
CA PRO A 517 -24.00 39.60 25.06
C PRO A 517 -23.17 40.65 24.30
N HIS A 518 -22.17 40.17 23.54
CA HIS A 518 -21.30 40.97 22.68
C HIS A 518 -22.00 41.50 21.41
N PRO A 519 -21.58 42.66 20.86
CA PRO A 519 -22.15 43.26 19.64
C PRO A 519 -21.57 42.64 18.34
N PRO A 520 -22.26 42.82 17.18
CA PRO A 520 -21.87 42.21 15.91
C PRO A 520 -20.71 42.95 15.20
N ALA A 521 -19.87 42.18 14.51
CA ALA A 521 -18.74 42.66 13.70
C ALA A 521 -19.17 43.11 12.29
N PRO A 522 -18.43 44.03 11.63
CA PRO A 522 -18.87 44.73 10.43
C PRO A 522 -18.65 43.97 9.12
N SER A 523 -19.54 44.23 8.16
CA SER A 523 -19.54 43.78 6.76
C SER A 523 -18.36 44.37 5.96
N GLN A 524 -17.54 43.51 5.36
CA GLN A 524 -16.61 43.89 4.29
C GLN A 524 -17.07 43.31 2.94
N GLN A 525 -17.13 44.23 1.97
CA GLN A 525 -17.44 44.02 0.56
C GLN A 525 -16.33 43.17 -0.10
N GLY A 526 -16.70 42.04 -0.70
CA GLY A 526 -15.84 41.25 -1.59
C GLY A 526 -16.15 41.60 -3.04
N GLY A 527 -15.17 42.21 -3.72
CA GLY A 527 -15.22 42.59 -5.13
C GLY A 527 -15.17 41.38 -6.06
N ILE A 528 -15.93 41.51 -7.15
CA ILE A 528 -15.96 40.59 -8.30
C ILE A 528 -14.92 41.11 -9.31
N SER A 529 -13.98 40.25 -9.71
CA SER A 529 -13.09 40.48 -10.85
C SER A 529 -13.74 40.05 -12.16
N PRO A 530 -13.67 40.84 -13.26
CA PRO A 530 -14.01 40.36 -14.59
C PRO A 530 -12.78 39.83 -15.34
N ILE A 531 -13.03 38.76 -16.08
CA ILE A 531 -12.17 38.13 -17.07
C ILE A 531 -12.04 39.07 -18.27
N HIS A 532 -10.82 39.30 -18.76
CA HIS A 532 -10.58 39.93 -20.06
C HIS A 532 -9.73 39.00 -20.95
N GLU A 533 -10.23 38.83 -22.17
CA GLU A 533 -9.56 38.27 -23.34
C GLU A 533 -8.28 39.04 -23.69
N HIS A 534 -7.21 38.28 -23.98
CA HIS A 534 -6.37 38.46 -25.17
C HIS A 534 -5.53 37.21 -25.42
#